data_AF-A0A2V8SM56-F1
#
_entry.id   AF-A0A2V8SM56-F1
#
_cell.length_a   1.000
_cell.length_b   1.000
_cell.length_c   1.000
_cell.angle_alpha   90.00
_cell.angle_beta   90.00
_cell.angle_gamma   90.00
#
_symmetry.space_group_name_H-M   'P 1'
#
loop_
_entity.id
_entity.type
_entity.pdbx_description
1 polymer ?
#
loop_
_entity_poly.entity_id
_entity_poly.type
_entity_poly.pdbx_seq_one_letter_code
_entity_poly.pdbx_strand_id
1 'polypeptide(L)'
;MASSRGGAGAPRPHAPIRPITRILLRLTLAGAVILAGLMTVAFIDANWRFSHLEAAAPARIFSAPYVIREGLAVSREDLSERLVRLGYRKVEGHPQTPGEFSFRFRSIEIYLNTFDYPEGRAQAMPVHLRTGSGHVGRIENLES
;
A
#
# COMPACT_ATOMS: atom_id res chain seq x y z
N MET A 1 39.11 -72.51 -53.62
CA MET A 1 38.61 -72.42 -52.23
C MET A 1 37.87 -71.09 -52.07
N ALA A 2 36.63 -71.15 -51.57
CA ALA A 2 35.77 -70.15 -50.92
C ALA A 2 35.89 -68.66 -51.33
N SER A 3 34.86 -68.04 -51.93
CA SER A 3 33.64 -67.51 -51.28
C SER A 3 33.88 -66.46 -50.19
N SER A 4 33.41 -65.24 -50.43
CA SER A 4 32.43 -64.49 -49.60
C SER A 4 32.41 -63.02 -50.07
N ARG A 5 31.40 -62.56 -50.84
CA ARG A 5 30.16 -61.89 -50.37
C ARG A 5 30.45 -61.00 -49.14
N GLY A 6 30.36 -59.67 -49.20
CA GLY A 6 29.28 -58.88 -49.79
C GLY A 6 28.33 -58.46 -48.67
N GLY A 7 28.61 -57.32 -48.04
CA GLY A 7 27.78 -56.72 -47.00
C GLY A 7 27.54 -55.25 -47.30
N ALA A 8 26.62 -54.97 -48.22
CA ALA A 8 26.14 -53.63 -48.51
C ALA A 8 25.18 -53.18 -47.38
N GLY A 9 25.40 -51.97 -46.86
CA GLY A 9 24.59 -51.37 -45.82
C GLY A 9 23.14 -51.21 -46.24
N ALA A 10 22.22 -51.65 -45.37
CA ALA A 10 20.79 -51.46 -45.56
C ALA A 10 20.41 -49.97 -45.34
N PRO A 11 19.61 -49.37 -46.23
CA PRO A 11 19.08 -48.03 -46.00
C PRO A 11 17.94 -48.07 -44.96
N ARG A 12 17.96 -47.14 -44.00
CA ARG A 12 16.91 -46.99 -42.97
C ARG A 12 15.63 -46.45 -43.62
N PRO A 13 14.45 -47.05 -43.36
CA PRO A 13 13.20 -46.58 -43.97
C PRO A 13 12.78 -45.24 -43.39
N HIS A 14 12.40 -44.31 -44.27
CA HIS A 14 11.76 -43.04 -43.92
C HIS A 14 10.26 -43.31 -43.80
N ALA A 15 9.72 -43.20 -42.59
CA ALA A 15 8.31 -43.48 -42.33
C ALA A 15 7.39 -42.42 -43.00
N PRO A 16 6.36 -42.81 -43.77
CA PRO A 16 5.44 -41.87 -44.37
C PRO A 16 4.50 -41.31 -43.29
N ILE A 17 4.51 -39.99 -43.15
CA ILE A 17 3.60 -39.25 -42.25
C ILE A 17 2.16 -39.45 -42.77
N ARG A 18 1.35 -40.18 -42.00
CA ARG A 18 -0.04 -40.53 -42.35
C ARG A 18 -0.92 -39.27 -42.49
N PRO A 19 -1.85 -39.20 -43.45
CA PRO A 19 -2.70 -38.02 -43.67
C PRO A 19 -3.53 -37.62 -42.43
N ILE A 20 -3.84 -38.59 -41.57
CA ILE A 20 -4.52 -38.38 -40.29
C ILE A 20 -3.72 -37.48 -39.33
N THR A 21 -2.40 -37.61 -39.25
CA THR A 21 -1.59 -36.77 -38.34
C THR A 21 -1.57 -35.31 -38.81
N ARG A 22 -1.63 -35.08 -40.14
CA ARG A 22 -1.77 -33.73 -40.71
C ARG A 22 -3.15 -33.13 -40.40
N ILE A 23 -4.22 -33.93 -40.43
CA ILE A 23 -5.57 -33.46 -40.06
C ILE A 23 -5.65 -33.13 -38.58
N LEU A 24 -5.12 -34.00 -37.71
CA LEU A 24 -5.03 -33.75 -36.27
C LEU A 24 -4.23 -32.49 -35.96
N LEU A 25 -3.09 -32.28 -36.63
CA LEU A 25 -2.28 -31.08 -36.46
C LEU A 25 -3.02 -29.79 -36.89
N ARG A 26 -3.83 -29.85 -37.95
CA ARG A 26 -4.65 -28.71 -38.38
C ARG A 26 -5.76 -28.41 -37.38
N LEU A 27 -6.39 -29.44 -36.82
CA LEU A 27 -7.44 -29.29 -35.80
C LEU A 27 -6.88 -28.73 -34.49
N THR A 28 -5.71 -29.21 -34.05
CA THR A 28 -5.06 -28.65 -32.85
C THR A 28 -4.63 -27.21 -33.06
N LEU A 29 -4.10 -26.88 -34.25
CA LEU A 29 -3.75 -25.50 -34.59
C LEU A 29 -4.99 -24.60 -34.64
N ALA A 30 -6.08 -25.05 -35.25
CA ALA A 30 -7.34 -24.30 -35.27
C ALA A 30 -7.90 -24.08 -33.87
N GLY A 31 -7.88 -25.12 -33.02
CA GLY A 31 -8.28 -25.02 -31.62
C GLY A 31 -7.42 -24.04 -30.82
N ALA A 32 -6.09 -24.05 -31.04
CA ALA A 32 -5.17 -23.13 -30.40
C ALA A 32 -5.45 -21.66 -30.79
N VAL A 33 -5.77 -21.40 -32.06
CA VAL A 33 -6.12 -20.05 -32.52
C VAL A 33 -7.42 -19.56 -31.88
N ILE A 34 -8.43 -20.42 -31.80
CA ILE A 34 -9.71 -20.08 -31.14
C ILE A 34 -9.48 -19.78 -29.65
N LEU A 35 -8.70 -20.62 -28.97
CA LEU A 35 -8.38 -20.43 -27.56
C LEU A 35 -7.61 -19.13 -27.33
N ALA A 36 -6.62 -18.82 -28.18
CA ALA A 36 -5.87 -17.56 -28.09
C ALA A 36 -6.76 -16.33 -28.30
N GLY A 37 -7.72 -16.41 -29.23
CA GLY A 37 -8.72 -15.36 -29.43
C GLY A 37 -9.59 -15.15 -28.18
N LEU A 38 -10.12 -16.23 -27.60
CA LEU A 38 -10.90 -16.18 -26.37
C LEU A 38 -10.10 -15.60 -25.19
N MET A 39 -8.84 -16.02 -25.03
CA MET A 39 -7.94 -15.50 -24.00
C MET A 39 -7.68 -14.00 -24.17
N THR A 40 -7.51 -13.53 -25.41
CA THR A 40 -7.30 -12.11 -25.70
C THR A 40 -8.52 -11.28 -25.31
N VAL A 41 -9.72 -11.74 -25.67
CA VAL A 41 -10.97 -11.05 -25.29
C VAL A 41 -11.15 -11.02 -23.77
N ALA A 42 -10.92 -12.14 -23.09
CA ALA A 42 -11.02 -12.22 -21.64
C ALA A 42 -9.98 -11.32 -20.93
N PHE A 43 -8.75 -11.27 -21.46
CA PHE A 43 -7.68 -10.43 -20.93
C PHE A 43 -8.01 -8.93 -21.08
N ILE A 44 -8.51 -8.53 -22.25
CA ILE A 44 -8.94 -7.16 -22.51
C ILE A 44 -10.06 -6.80 -21.53
N ASP A 45 -11.13 -7.60 -21.47
CA ASP A 45 -12.29 -7.33 -20.62
C ASP A 45 -11.94 -7.27 -19.12
N ALA A 46 -11.09 -8.18 -18.63
CA ALA A 46 -10.57 -8.11 -17.28
C ALA A 46 -9.78 -6.82 -17.04
N ASN A 47 -8.86 -6.46 -17.95
CA ASN A 47 -8.04 -5.27 -17.80
C ASN A 47 -8.88 -3.98 -17.82
N TRP A 48 -9.92 -3.88 -18.66
CA TRP A 48 -10.83 -2.72 -18.66
C TRP A 48 -11.65 -2.62 -17.37
N ARG A 49 -12.16 -3.76 -16.87
CA ARG A 49 -12.94 -3.82 -15.63
C ARG A 49 -12.10 -3.47 -14.40
N PHE A 50 -10.84 -3.92 -14.35
CA PHE A 50 -9.95 -3.66 -13.21
C PHE A 50 -9.19 -2.33 -13.30
N SER A 51 -8.95 -1.77 -14.50
CA SER A 51 -8.29 -0.46 -14.64
C SER A 51 -9.16 0.72 -14.22
N HIS A 52 -10.48 0.59 -14.25
CA HIS A 52 -11.42 1.62 -13.78
C HIS A 52 -11.89 1.41 -12.33
N LEU A 53 -11.45 0.34 -11.68
CA LEU A 53 -11.63 0.13 -10.24
C LEU A 53 -10.44 0.76 -9.50
N GLU A 54 -10.25 2.07 -9.66
CA GLU A 54 -9.81 2.85 -8.51
C GLU A 54 -10.94 2.71 -7.49
N ALA A 55 -10.87 1.66 -6.65
CA ALA A 55 -11.86 1.42 -5.63
C ALA A 55 -12.07 2.75 -4.90
N ALA A 56 -13.28 3.32 -5.04
CA ALA A 56 -13.58 4.64 -4.49
C ALA A 56 -13.10 4.64 -3.03
N ALA A 57 -12.08 5.45 -2.74
CA ALA A 57 -11.48 5.43 -1.42
C ALA A 57 -12.61 5.68 -0.41
N PRO A 58 -12.77 4.81 0.60
CA PRO A 58 -13.88 4.95 1.54
C PRO A 58 -13.81 6.34 2.16
N ALA A 59 -14.96 6.99 2.31
CA ALA A 59 -15.03 8.31 2.92
C ALA A 59 -14.43 8.25 4.33
N ARG A 60 -13.33 8.96 4.56
CA ARG A 60 -12.69 9.05 5.88
C ARG A 60 -13.39 10.15 6.67
N ILE A 61 -14.19 9.76 7.66
CA ILE A 61 -14.90 10.69 8.54
C ILE A 61 -13.98 11.05 9.70
N PHE A 62 -13.62 12.33 9.79
CA PHE A 62 -12.90 12.88 10.93
C PHE A 62 -13.88 13.65 11.83
N SER A 63 -13.65 13.65 13.14
CA SER A 63 -14.35 14.53 14.06
C SER A 63 -13.82 15.96 13.97
N ALA A 64 -14.57 16.93 14.52
CA ALA A 64 -14.10 18.30 14.61
C ALA A 64 -12.74 18.37 15.32
N PRO A 65 -11.77 19.14 14.79
CA PRO A 65 -10.44 19.24 15.38
C PRO A 65 -10.52 19.86 16.78
N TYR A 66 -9.74 19.31 17.71
CA TYR A 66 -9.67 19.85 19.06
C TYR A 66 -8.66 20.99 19.12
N VAL A 67 -9.17 22.22 19.08
CA VAL A 67 -8.33 23.43 19.11
C VAL A 67 -7.90 23.72 20.54
N ILE A 68 -6.60 23.56 20.82
CA ILE A 68 -5.99 23.97 22.08
C ILE A 68 -5.79 25.48 22.02
N ARG A 69 -6.29 26.18 23.04
CA ARG A 69 -6.15 27.64 23.20
C ARG A 69 -5.58 27.95 24.58
N GLU A 70 -4.87 29.05 24.69
CA GLU A 70 -4.44 29.58 25.99
C GLU A 70 -5.67 29.82 26.88
N GLY A 71 -5.58 29.46 28.16
CA GLY A 71 -6.67 29.53 29.12
C GLY A 71 -7.67 28.37 29.08
N LEU A 72 -7.47 27.36 28.21
CA LEU A 72 -8.34 26.19 28.18
C LEU A 72 -8.20 25.37 29.47
N ALA A 73 -9.28 25.23 30.23
CA ALA A 73 -9.34 24.38 31.41
C ALA A 73 -9.38 22.90 31.00
N VAL A 74 -8.21 22.26 30.96
CA VAL A 74 -8.07 20.82 30.71
C VAL A 74 -7.02 20.29 31.66
N SER A 75 -7.35 19.21 32.38
CA SER A 75 -6.38 18.57 33.25
C SER A 75 -5.28 17.90 32.42
N ARG A 76 -4.12 17.68 33.04
CA ARG A 76 -2.99 17.02 32.41
C ARG A 76 -3.36 15.58 32.02
N GLU A 77 -4.10 14.91 32.89
CA GLU A 77 -4.54 13.54 32.77
C GLU A 77 -5.54 13.41 31.61
N ASP A 78 -6.53 14.31 31.54
CA ASP A 78 -7.53 14.33 30.45
C ASP A 78 -6.87 14.59 29.09
N LEU A 79 -5.89 15.49 29.05
CA LEU A 79 -5.15 15.79 27.83
C LEU A 79 -4.30 14.59 27.41
N SER A 80 -3.68 13.88 28.37
CA SER A 80 -2.92 12.65 28.09
C SER A 80 -3.79 11.56 27.48
N GLU A 81 -4.96 11.30 28.08
CA GLU A 81 -5.88 10.28 27.63
C GLU A 81 -6.43 10.62 26.23
N ARG A 82 -6.72 11.91 26.01
CA ARG A 82 -7.15 12.40 24.71
C ARG A 82 -6.08 12.21 23.64
N LEU A 83 -4.82 12.54 23.91
CA LEU A 83 -3.73 12.33 22.97
C LEU A 83 -3.57 10.85 22.61
N VAL A 84 -3.62 9.96 23.60
CA VAL A 84 -3.57 8.50 23.37
C VAL A 84 -4.74 8.03 22.51
N ARG A 85 -5.96 8.52 22.77
CA ARG A 85 -7.15 8.21 21.95
C ARG A 85 -7.07 8.76 20.52
N LEU A 86 -6.35 9.85 20.31
CA LEU A 86 -6.03 10.40 18.98
C LEU A 86 -4.88 9.65 18.28
N GLY A 87 -4.33 8.60 18.90
CA GLY A 87 -3.26 7.78 18.34
C GLY A 87 -1.84 8.31 18.60
N TYR A 88 -1.68 9.28 19.49
CA TYR A 88 -0.36 9.75 19.90
C TYR A 88 0.28 8.79 20.91
N ARG A 89 1.61 8.68 20.85
CA ARG A 89 2.41 7.80 21.72
C ARG A 89 3.16 8.61 22.77
N LYS A 90 3.02 8.19 24.03
CA LYS A 90 3.79 8.77 25.13
C LYS A 90 5.22 8.23 25.12
N VAL A 91 6.21 9.12 25.17
CA VAL A 91 7.64 8.76 25.25
C VAL A 91 8.29 9.31 26.51
N GLU A 92 9.36 8.65 26.95
CA GLU A 92 10.24 9.14 28.01
C GLU A 92 11.34 9.99 27.38
N GLY A 93 11.28 11.32 27.54
CA GLY A 93 12.23 12.26 26.94
C GLY A 93 11.60 13.24 25.95
N HIS A 94 12.39 13.78 25.02
CA HIS A 94 11.90 14.73 24.01
C HIS A 94 11.29 13.97 22.82
N PRO A 95 10.07 14.32 22.37
CA PRO A 95 9.48 13.77 21.14
C PRO A 95 10.41 13.98 19.94
N GLN A 96 10.70 12.91 19.19
CA GLN A 96 11.59 12.97 18.02
C GLN A 96 10.82 12.79 16.70
N THR A 97 9.67 12.11 16.75
CA THR A 97 8.88 11.83 15.54
C THR A 97 7.44 12.34 15.67
N PRO A 98 6.78 12.70 14.55
CA PRO A 98 5.38 13.10 14.56
C PRO A 98 4.49 12.03 15.19
N GLY A 99 3.55 12.45 16.04
CA GLY A 99 2.68 11.55 16.79
C GLY A 99 3.23 11.14 18.16
N GLU A 100 4.40 11.64 18.56
CA GLU A 100 4.93 11.47 19.91
C GLU A 100 4.59 12.65 20.81
N PHE A 101 4.44 12.37 22.11
CA PHE A 101 4.35 13.41 23.12
C PHE A 101 5.04 12.98 24.41
N SER A 102 5.45 13.96 25.20
CA SER A 102 6.01 13.73 26.51
C SER A 102 5.52 14.77 27.52
N PHE A 103 5.62 14.42 28.79
CA PHE A 103 5.33 15.34 29.87
C PHE A 103 6.60 15.65 30.65
N ARG A 104 6.85 16.94 30.85
CA ARG A 104 7.78 17.46 31.85
C ARG A 104 6.98 18.18 32.93
N PHE A 105 7.54 18.28 34.15
CA PHE A 105 6.91 18.84 35.35
C PHE A 105 5.69 19.77 35.15
N ARG A 106 5.84 20.89 34.44
CA ARG A 106 4.77 21.86 34.13
C ARG A 106 4.64 22.17 32.64
N SER A 107 5.08 21.25 31.79
CA SER A 107 4.99 21.41 30.34
C SER A 107 4.75 20.11 29.63
N ILE A 108 4.19 20.22 28.44
CA ILE A 108 3.88 19.11 27.55
C ILE A 108 4.57 19.41 26.24
N GLU A 109 5.35 18.46 25.76
CA GLU A 109 5.99 18.54 24.46
C GLU A 109 5.22 17.60 23.54
N ILE A 110 4.74 18.11 22.41
CA ILE A 110 3.94 17.34 21.46
C ILE A 110 4.52 17.54 20.08
N TYR A 111 4.83 16.46 19.38
CA TYR A 111 5.16 16.52 17.97
C TYR A 111 3.90 16.25 17.16
N LEU A 112 3.27 17.31 16.64
CA LEU A 112 2.02 17.20 15.87
C LEU A 112 2.22 16.40 14.59
N ASN A 113 1.23 15.57 14.26
CA ASN A 113 1.16 14.87 12.98
C ASN A 113 0.85 15.83 11.83
N THR A 114 1.33 15.46 10.64
CA THR A 114 0.84 16.08 9.40
C THR A 114 -0.63 15.73 9.21
N PHE A 115 -1.44 16.71 8.81
CA PHE A 115 -2.86 16.50 8.55
C PHE A 115 -3.31 17.33 7.35
N ASP A 116 -4.09 16.70 6.47
CA ASP A 116 -4.68 17.36 5.30
C ASP A 116 -6.07 17.92 5.67
N TYR A 117 -6.14 19.21 6.00
CA TYR A 117 -7.41 19.89 6.19
C TYR A 117 -8.00 20.34 4.84
N PRO A 118 -9.33 20.50 4.73
CA PRO A 118 -9.96 21.08 3.54
C PRO A 118 -9.39 22.46 3.16
N GLU A 119 -8.96 23.25 4.14
CA GLU A 119 -8.40 24.60 3.96
C GLU A 119 -6.89 24.60 3.65
N GLY A 120 -6.19 23.48 3.86
CA GLY A 120 -4.75 23.37 3.64
C GLY A 120 -4.07 22.25 4.44
N ARG A 121 -2.82 21.95 4.08
CA ARG A 121 -2.01 20.93 4.77
C ARG A 121 -1.34 21.51 6.01
N ALA A 122 -1.62 20.96 7.17
CA ALA A 122 -0.85 21.18 8.39
C ALA A 122 0.41 20.32 8.35
N GLN A 123 1.57 20.95 8.45
CA GLN A 123 2.86 20.26 8.53
C GLN A 123 3.08 19.70 9.94
N ALA A 124 3.90 18.65 10.04
CA ALA A 124 4.34 18.17 11.34
C ALA A 124 5.16 19.26 12.03
N MET A 125 4.87 19.54 13.30
CA MET A 125 5.57 20.57 14.05
C MET A 125 5.70 20.19 15.54
N PRO A 126 6.85 20.46 16.17
CA PRO A 126 7.01 20.33 17.61
C PRO A 126 6.40 21.54 18.33
N VAL A 127 5.52 21.27 19.30
CA VAL A 127 4.80 22.27 20.10
C VAL A 127 5.12 22.07 21.57
N HIS A 128 5.43 23.17 22.26
CA HIS A 128 5.57 23.23 23.70
C HIS A 128 4.36 23.89 24.33
N LEU A 129 3.71 23.17 25.24
CA LEU A 129 2.56 23.65 25.98
C LEU A 129 2.95 23.80 27.45
N ARG A 130 2.98 25.02 27.96
CA ARG A 130 3.17 25.25 29.39
C ARG A 130 1.82 25.11 30.08
N THR A 131 1.72 24.23 31.07
CA THR A 131 0.50 24.02 31.87
C THR A 131 0.67 24.63 33.26
N GLY A 132 -0.35 25.34 33.73
CA GLY A 132 -0.39 25.93 35.08
C GLY A 132 -1.76 25.69 35.71
N SER A 133 -1.81 25.30 37.00
CA SER A 133 -3.05 25.24 37.82
C SER A 133 -4.33 24.74 37.11
N GLY A 134 -4.24 23.64 36.36
CA GLY A 134 -5.39 23.01 35.69
C GLY A 134 -5.84 23.66 34.38
N HIS A 135 -5.06 24.58 33.82
CA HIS A 135 -5.30 25.22 32.53
C HIS A 135 -4.07 25.21 31.62
N VAL A 136 -4.31 25.27 30.31
CA VAL A 136 -3.27 25.50 29.31
C VAL A 136 -2.81 26.94 29.45
N GLY A 137 -1.54 27.14 29.79
CA GLY A 137 -0.96 28.46 30.01
C GLY A 137 -0.57 29.14 28.70
N ARG A 138 0.49 28.63 28.06
CA ARG A 138 1.07 29.24 26.84
C ARG A 138 1.46 28.17 25.83
N ILE A 139 1.22 28.45 24.55
CA ILE A 139 1.58 27.58 23.42
C ILE A 139 2.78 28.23 22.72
N GLU A 140 3.92 27.56 22.72
CA GLU A 140 5.14 28.00 22.03
C GLU A 140 5.47 27.00 20.92
N ASN A 141 5.70 27.51 19.71
CA ASN A 141 6.22 26.70 18.61
C ASN A 141 7.74 26.63 18.75
N LEU A 142 8.30 25.43 18.73
CA LEU A 142 9.74 25.23 18.94
C LEU A 142 10.58 25.52 17.68
N GLU A 143 9.95 25.80 16.53
CA GLU A 143 10.63 26.07 15.25
C GLU A 143 10.56 27.54 14.78
N SER A 144 10.20 28.48 15.66
CA SER A 144 10.13 29.93 15.33
C SER A 144 11.26 30.75 15.92
#